data_AF-A0A560KCC1-F1
#
_entry.id   AF-A0A560KCC1-F1
#
_cell.length_a   1.000
_cell.length_b   1.000
_cell.length_c   1.000
_cell.angle_alpha   90.00
_cell.angle_beta   90.00
_cell.angle_gamma   90.00
#
_symmetry.space_group_name_H-M   'P 1'
#
loop_
_entity.id
_entity.type
_entity.pdbx_description
1 polymer ?
#
loop_
_entity_poly.entity_id
_entity_poly.type
_entity_poly.pdbx_seq_one_letter_code
_entity_poly.pdbx_strand_id
1 'polypeptide(L)'
;MTLQRLAWALSPLLLLLAWGNANARDTIDLRDLSLGMSVADIPPKEYINLACAAKEGVKLSSWNDFRACPADEMGLHGISFRFNDEVNPLAAVNDKYEGTKLGGHPVLLKGLVDSSGALRGIRIDTDPSARLFWRKKAYLLALSVRARYGEAGWICREVESHDGENPVGGLLIKEHCEKLSERRHLILERDLYRRADQPVSDFVNATHLIIEQTTDR
;
A
#
# COMPACT_ATOMS: atom_id res chain seq x y z
N MET A 1 -17.47 -43.00 70.38
CA MET A 1 -17.51 -43.73 69.08
C MET A 1 -18.42 -42.88 68.19
N THR A 2 -18.01 -42.25 67.09
CA THR A 2 -17.02 -42.59 66.06
C THR A 2 -16.64 -41.30 65.33
N LEU A 3 -15.37 -41.18 64.91
CA LEU A 3 -14.79 -40.11 64.09
C LEU A 3 -15.49 -40.01 62.72
N GLN A 4 -15.67 -38.79 62.19
CA GLN A 4 -15.38 -38.57 60.77
C GLN A 4 -14.98 -37.12 60.46
N ARG A 5 -13.76 -37.00 59.94
CA ARG A 5 -13.07 -35.80 59.48
C ARG A 5 -13.68 -35.35 58.14
N LEU A 6 -13.93 -34.05 57.96
CA LEU A 6 -14.10 -33.47 56.63
C LEU A 6 -12.91 -32.58 56.32
N ALA A 7 -12.17 -33.04 55.32
CA ALA A 7 -10.91 -32.52 54.84
C ALA A 7 -11.10 -31.23 54.05
N TRP A 8 -10.11 -30.35 54.19
CA TRP A 8 -9.88 -29.19 53.34
C TRP A 8 -9.57 -29.66 51.91
N ALA A 9 -10.18 -29.01 50.92
CA ALA A 9 -9.73 -29.08 49.54
C ALA A 9 -9.50 -27.64 49.05
N LEU A 10 -8.23 -27.23 49.03
CA LEU A 10 -7.76 -26.13 48.21
C LEU A 10 -7.86 -26.55 46.73
N SER A 11 -8.65 -25.85 45.92
CA SER A 11 -8.59 -25.96 44.46
C SER A 11 -7.83 -24.77 43.88
N PRO A 12 -6.79 -25.02 43.06
CA PRO A 12 -5.98 -23.97 42.46
C PRO A 12 -6.64 -23.39 41.20
N LEU A 13 -6.67 -22.05 41.17
CA LEU A 13 -6.32 -21.17 40.06
C LEU A 13 -6.24 -21.81 38.65
N LEU A 14 -7.30 -21.63 37.83
CA LEU A 14 -7.22 -21.73 36.38
C LEU A 14 -7.21 -20.31 35.79
N LEU A 15 -6.02 -19.72 35.66
CA LEU A 15 -5.79 -18.54 34.83
C LEU A 15 -5.92 -18.97 33.36
N LEU A 16 -7.10 -18.77 32.79
CA LEU A 16 -7.31 -18.80 31.34
C LEU A 16 -6.51 -17.66 30.72
N LEU A 17 -5.31 -17.97 30.24
CA LEU A 17 -4.58 -17.12 29.31
C LEU A 17 -5.41 -17.03 28.03
N ALA A 18 -6.14 -15.92 27.89
CA ALA A 18 -6.66 -15.51 26.61
C ALA A 18 -5.47 -15.21 25.69
N TRP A 19 -5.07 -16.19 24.87
CA TRP A 19 -4.27 -15.93 23.68
C TRP A 19 -5.16 -15.18 22.69
N GLY A 20 -5.24 -13.85 22.86
CA GLY A 20 -5.69 -12.99 21.79
C GLY A 20 -4.76 -13.20 20.60
N ASN A 21 -5.30 -13.68 19.48
CA ASN A 21 -4.59 -13.74 18.20
C ASN A 21 -4.30 -12.31 17.72
N ALA A 22 -3.28 -11.68 18.29
CA ALA A 22 -2.76 -10.40 17.87
C ALA A 22 -1.85 -10.60 16.65
N ASN A 23 -2.35 -11.11 15.52
CA ASN A 23 -1.56 -11.25 14.29
C ASN A 23 -2.35 -11.07 12.97
N ALA A 24 -3.68 -10.88 13.01
CA ALA A 24 -4.46 -10.72 11.77
C ALA A 24 -4.21 -9.39 11.04
N ARG A 25 -3.61 -8.37 11.70
CA ARG A 25 -3.29 -7.08 11.07
C ARG A 25 -1.97 -7.07 10.31
N ASP A 26 -1.05 -7.99 10.60
CA ASP A 26 0.28 -8.00 9.97
C ASP A 26 0.28 -8.60 8.56
N THR A 27 -0.80 -9.25 8.14
CA THR A 27 -0.91 -9.84 6.80
C THR A 27 -1.51 -8.91 5.75
N ILE A 28 -2.22 -7.86 6.17
CA ILE A 28 -2.92 -6.93 5.28
C ILE A 28 -1.96 -5.85 4.77
N ASP A 29 -1.85 -5.71 3.45
CA ASP A 29 -0.99 -4.74 2.79
C ASP A 29 -1.76 -3.45 2.47
N LEU A 30 -2.89 -3.60 1.76
CA LEU A 30 -3.73 -2.49 1.31
C LEU A 30 -5.21 -2.83 1.49
N ARG A 31 -5.89 -2.19 2.45
CA ARG A 31 -7.30 -2.47 2.81
C ARG A 31 -7.56 -3.95 3.13
N ASP A 32 -8.04 -4.72 2.16
CA ASP A 32 -8.34 -6.15 2.22
C ASP A 32 -7.43 -6.98 1.32
N LEU A 33 -6.49 -6.34 0.61
CA LEU A 33 -5.45 -7.01 -0.17
C LEU A 33 -4.26 -7.42 0.71
N SER A 34 -3.80 -8.64 0.48
CA SER A 34 -2.62 -9.22 1.12
C SER A 34 -1.72 -9.89 0.08
N LEU A 35 -0.41 -9.74 0.19
CA LEU A 35 0.51 -10.46 -0.70
C LEU A 35 0.36 -11.99 -0.53
N GLY A 36 0.46 -12.69 -1.66
CA GLY A 36 0.27 -14.14 -1.77
C GLY A 36 -1.18 -14.58 -1.93
N MET A 37 -2.17 -13.69 -1.78
CA MET A 37 -3.57 -14.05 -2.00
C MET A 37 -3.85 -14.33 -3.48
N SER A 38 -4.81 -15.22 -3.74
CA SER A 38 -5.30 -15.47 -5.10
C SER A 38 -6.12 -14.27 -5.58
N VAL A 39 -5.97 -13.91 -6.85
CA VAL A 39 -6.86 -12.94 -7.51
C VAL A 39 -8.32 -13.37 -7.50
N ALA A 40 -8.60 -14.67 -7.39
CA ALA A 40 -9.96 -15.19 -7.26
C ALA A 40 -10.61 -14.84 -5.91
N ASP A 41 -9.80 -14.56 -4.88
CA ASP A 41 -10.25 -14.24 -3.52
C ASP A 41 -10.39 -12.72 -3.30
N ILE A 42 -9.99 -11.89 -4.27
CA ILE A 42 -10.13 -10.44 -4.16
C ILE A 42 -11.61 -10.05 -4.26
N PRO A 43 -12.17 -9.33 -3.26
CA PRO A 43 -13.56 -8.91 -3.26
C PRO A 43 -13.91 -8.04 -4.48
N PRO A 44 -14.71 -8.54 -5.44
CA PRO A 44 -14.94 -7.83 -6.70
C PRO A 44 -15.77 -6.55 -6.54
N LYS A 45 -16.44 -6.38 -5.39
CA LYS A 45 -17.25 -5.19 -5.09
C LYS A 45 -16.42 -4.03 -4.55
N GLU A 46 -15.26 -4.31 -3.94
CA GLU A 46 -14.40 -3.28 -3.33
C GLU A 46 -13.54 -2.54 -4.35
N TYR A 47 -13.34 -3.15 -5.53
CA TYR A 47 -12.43 -2.67 -6.56
C TYR A 47 -13.11 -2.61 -7.93
N ILE A 48 -12.97 -1.46 -8.59
CA ILE A 48 -13.60 -1.17 -9.88
C ILE A 48 -12.57 -0.69 -10.90
N ASN A 49 -12.99 -0.58 -12.16
CA ASN A 49 -12.18 -0.08 -13.28
C ASN A 49 -10.89 -0.86 -13.49
N LEU A 50 -10.98 -2.19 -13.41
CA LEU A 50 -9.86 -3.08 -13.69
C LEU A 50 -9.39 -2.90 -15.14
N ALA A 51 -8.08 -2.73 -15.32
CA ALA A 51 -7.47 -2.59 -16.64
C ALA A 51 -6.00 -3.02 -16.61
N CYS A 52 -5.41 -3.29 -17.77
CA CYS A 52 -4.00 -3.58 -17.88
C CYS A 52 -3.15 -2.33 -17.70
N ALA A 53 -2.24 -2.37 -16.73
CA ALA A 53 -1.48 -1.19 -16.35
C ALA A 53 -0.34 -0.82 -17.32
N ALA A 54 0.12 -1.79 -18.12
CA ALA A 54 1.15 -1.58 -19.15
C ALA A 54 0.57 -1.45 -20.57
N LYS A 55 -0.76 -1.51 -20.72
CA LYS A 55 -1.43 -1.47 -22.02
C LYS A 55 -2.75 -0.71 -21.91
N GLU A 56 -2.73 0.54 -22.35
CA GLU A 56 -3.89 1.42 -22.33
C GLU A 56 -5.09 0.84 -23.09
N GLY A 57 -6.30 1.14 -22.62
CA GLY A 57 -7.54 0.75 -23.26
C GLY A 57 -7.97 -0.71 -23.05
N VAL A 58 -7.11 -1.57 -22.50
CA VAL A 58 -7.48 -2.96 -22.19
C VAL A 58 -8.13 -3.05 -20.82
N LYS A 59 -9.46 -3.04 -20.81
CA LYS A 59 -10.28 -3.24 -19.61
C LYS A 59 -10.41 -4.72 -19.29
N LEU A 60 -10.47 -5.03 -18.00
CA LEU A 60 -10.73 -6.38 -17.51
C LEU A 60 -12.13 -6.45 -16.90
N SER A 61 -12.84 -7.55 -17.12
CA SER A 61 -14.13 -7.79 -16.47
C SER A 61 -13.97 -8.23 -15.01
N SER A 62 -12.87 -8.92 -14.70
CA SER A 62 -12.58 -9.47 -13.39
C SER A 62 -11.08 -9.56 -13.14
N TRP A 63 -10.70 -9.76 -11.88
CA TRP A 63 -9.31 -10.02 -11.51
C TRP A 63 -8.75 -11.31 -12.14
N ASN A 64 -9.62 -12.29 -12.45
CA ASN A 64 -9.22 -13.54 -13.11
C ASN A 64 -8.75 -13.34 -14.55
N ASP A 65 -9.09 -12.21 -15.17
CA ASP A 65 -8.70 -11.89 -16.55
C ASP A 65 -7.27 -11.34 -16.65
N PHE A 66 -6.49 -11.35 -15.56
CA PHE A 66 -5.15 -10.77 -15.47
C PHE A 66 -4.20 -11.19 -16.58
N ARG A 67 -4.35 -12.41 -17.11
CA ARG A 67 -3.52 -12.95 -18.20
C ARG A 67 -3.72 -12.21 -19.52
N ALA A 68 -4.78 -11.42 -19.68
CA ALA A 68 -4.95 -10.52 -20.82
C ALA A 68 -3.93 -9.37 -20.81
N CYS A 69 -3.33 -9.07 -19.66
CA CYS A 69 -2.28 -8.08 -19.52
C CYS A 69 -0.92 -8.68 -19.87
N PRO A 70 -0.04 -7.94 -20.57
CA PRO A 70 1.31 -8.42 -20.81
C PRO A 70 2.05 -8.59 -19.48
N ALA A 71 2.82 -9.67 -19.37
CA ALA A 71 3.74 -9.87 -18.27
C ALA A 71 4.98 -8.98 -18.45
N ASP A 72 5.55 -8.49 -17.34
CA ASP A 72 6.84 -7.82 -17.33
C ASP A 72 8.01 -8.82 -17.38
N GLU A 73 9.24 -8.30 -17.27
CA GLU A 73 10.47 -9.11 -17.29
C GLU A 73 10.55 -10.14 -16.15
N MET A 74 9.83 -9.92 -15.06
CA MET A 74 9.73 -10.83 -13.92
C MET A 74 8.55 -11.81 -14.06
N GLY A 75 7.83 -11.77 -15.18
CA GLY A 75 6.65 -12.60 -15.42
C GLY A 75 5.39 -12.12 -14.67
N LEU A 76 5.36 -10.86 -14.20
CA LEU A 76 4.23 -10.30 -13.47
C LEU A 76 3.28 -9.53 -14.39
N HIS A 77 2.00 -9.83 -14.28
CA HIS A 77 0.90 -9.14 -14.97
C HIS A 77 0.43 -7.94 -14.12
N GLY A 78 0.58 -6.73 -14.66
CA GLY A 78 0.17 -5.50 -13.97
C GLY A 78 -1.29 -5.13 -14.23
N ILE A 79 -2.09 -5.04 -13.16
CA ILE A 79 -3.51 -4.66 -13.20
C ILE A 79 -3.70 -3.33 -12.47
N SER A 80 -4.18 -2.30 -13.17
CA SER A 80 -4.63 -1.05 -12.53
C SER A 80 -6.06 -1.19 -12.01
N PHE A 81 -6.36 -0.59 -10.86
CA PHE A 81 -7.68 -0.63 -10.25
C PHE A 81 -7.96 0.62 -9.43
N ARG A 82 -9.23 0.80 -9.03
CA ARG A 82 -9.69 1.89 -8.17
C ARG A 82 -10.53 1.35 -7.02
N PHE A 83 -10.53 2.07 -5.91
CA PHE A 83 -11.50 1.81 -4.85
C PHE A 83 -12.92 2.10 -5.34
N ASN A 84 -13.86 1.25 -4.95
CA ASN A 84 -15.28 1.48 -5.19
C ASN A 84 -15.84 2.39 -4.09
N ASP A 85 -16.25 3.59 -4.46
CA ASP A 85 -16.82 4.55 -3.52
C ASP A 85 -18.28 4.21 -3.17
N GLU A 86 -18.98 3.47 -4.04
CA GLU A 86 -20.39 3.10 -3.83
C GLU A 86 -20.59 2.19 -2.62
N VAL A 87 -19.57 1.39 -2.28
CA VAL A 87 -19.58 0.50 -1.11
C VAL A 87 -19.06 1.19 0.16
N ASN A 88 -18.62 2.45 0.07
CA ASN A 88 -18.16 3.25 1.19
C ASN A 88 -19.12 4.42 1.46
N PRO A 89 -20.10 4.29 2.39
CA PRO A 89 -21.06 5.35 2.70
C PRO A 89 -20.43 6.68 3.10
N LEU A 90 -19.20 6.66 3.63
CA LEU A 90 -18.49 7.88 4.02
C LEU A 90 -17.98 8.69 2.81
N ALA A 91 -17.83 8.06 1.63
CA ALA A 91 -17.41 8.74 0.41
C ALA A 91 -18.46 9.76 -0.07
N ALA A 92 -19.75 9.48 0.16
CA ALA A 92 -20.85 10.37 -0.24
C ALA A 92 -20.95 11.65 0.62
N VAL A 93 -20.35 11.66 1.81
CA VAL A 93 -20.50 12.75 2.79
C VAL A 93 -19.19 13.43 3.15
N ASN A 94 -18.06 12.94 2.65
CA ASN A 94 -16.74 13.46 3.00
C ASN A 94 -15.70 13.16 1.92
N ASP A 95 -15.22 14.21 1.25
CA ASP A 95 -14.20 14.20 0.20
C ASP A 95 -12.92 13.46 0.61
N LYS A 96 -12.63 13.31 1.90
CA LYS A 96 -11.51 12.49 2.40
C LYS A 96 -11.60 11.04 1.91
N TYR A 97 -12.81 10.52 1.77
CA TYR A 97 -13.11 9.14 1.40
C TYR A 97 -13.57 8.97 -0.04
N GLU A 98 -13.74 10.08 -0.78
CA GLU A 98 -14.09 10.07 -2.20
C GLU A 98 -12.86 9.71 -3.06
N GLY A 99 -13.04 8.80 -4.00
CA GLY A 99 -12.05 8.39 -4.96
C GLY A 99 -10.96 7.49 -4.37
N THR A 100 -10.00 7.17 -5.24
CA THR A 100 -8.87 6.33 -4.85
C THR A 100 -7.82 7.17 -4.13
N LYS A 101 -7.90 7.21 -2.80
CA LYS A 101 -7.02 8.00 -1.94
C LYS A 101 -6.38 7.16 -0.82
N LEU A 102 -5.13 7.46 -0.49
CA LEU A 102 -4.43 6.93 0.68
C LEU A 102 -3.86 8.08 1.50
N GLY A 103 -4.12 8.08 2.81
CA GLY A 103 -3.75 9.21 3.67
C GLY A 103 -4.35 10.56 3.23
N GLY A 104 -5.43 10.55 2.44
CA GLY A 104 -6.02 11.74 1.82
C GLY A 104 -5.35 12.19 0.50
N HIS A 105 -4.30 11.51 0.05
CA HIS A 105 -3.63 11.77 -1.22
C HIS A 105 -4.26 10.94 -2.35
N PRO A 106 -4.64 11.54 -3.49
CA PRO A 106 -5.02 10.79 -4.68
C PRO A 106 -3.87 9.89 -5.15
N VAL A 107 -4.18 8.63 -5.44
CA VAL A 107 -3.21 7.64 -5.88
C VAL A 107 -3.70 6.82 -7.06
N LEU A 108 -2.75 6.34 -7.84
CA LEU A 108 -2.90 5.30 -8.85
C LEU A 108 -2.44 3.98 -8.22
N LEU A 109 -3.27 2.94 -8.32
CA LEU A 109 -3.01 1.64 -7.74
C LEU A 109 -2.76 0.60 -8.83
N LYS A 110 -1.79 -0.28 -8.59
CA LYS A 110 -1.49 -1.43 -9.45
C LYS A 110 -1.25 -2.69 -8.61
N GLY A 111 -1.91 -3.78 -8.97
CA GLY A 111 -1.60 -5.11 -8.48
C GLY A 111 -0.65 -5.81 -9.46
N LEU A 112 0.36 -6.50 -8.94
CA LEU A 112 1.32 -7.30 -9.71
C LEU A 112 1.01 -8.77 -9.46
N VAL A 113 0.56 -9.48 -10.48
CA VAL A 113 0.03 -10.84 -10.36
C VAL A 113 0.93 -11.80 -11.12
N ASP A 114 1.38 -12.89 -10.49
CA ASP A 114 2.17 -13.89 -11.19
C ASP A 114 1.33 -14.83 -12.07
N SER A 115 2.00 -15.71 -12.81
CA SER A 115 1.34 -16.66 -13.72
C SER A 115 0.43 -17.68 -13.02
N SER A 116 0.53 -17.84 -11.69
CA SER A 116 -0.38 -18.69 -10.91
C SER A 116 -1.67 -17.97 -10.52
N GLY A 117 -1.71 -16.64 -10.63
CA GLY A 117 -2.81 -15.80 -10.14
C GLY A 117 -2.61 -15.31 -8.72
N ALA A 118 -1.40 -15.38 -8.16
CA ALA A 118 -1.10 -14.85 -6.84
C ALA A 118 -0.67 -13.38 -6.92
N LEU A 119 -1.15 -12.55 -5.99
CA LEU A 119 -0.73 -11.16 -5.86
C LEU A 119 0.68 -11.08 -5.25
N ARG A 120 1.68 -10.74 -6.05
CA ARG A 120 3.10 -10.69 -5.64
C ARG A 120 3.58 -9.31 -5.26
N GLY A 121 2.89 -8.26 -5.70
CA GLY A 121 3.18 -6.91 -5.29
C GLY A 121 2.03 -5.93 -5.50
N ILE A 122 2.13 -4.79 -4.84
CA ILE A 122 1.21 -3.66 -4.94
C ILE A 122 2.05 -2.41 -5.17
N ARG A 123 1.78 -1.68 -6.26
CA ARG A 123 2.36 -0.35 -6.50
C ARG A 123 1.32 0.74 -6.23
N ILE A 124 1.79 1.79 -5.57
CA ILE A 124 1.00 2.94 -5.14
C ILE A 124 1.78 4.18 -5.56
N ASP A 125 1.25 4.91 -6.53
CA ASP A 125 1.85 6.14 -7.03
C ASP A 125 0.91 7.30 -6.73
N THR A 126 1.41 8.41 -6.20
CA THR A 126 0.57 9.62 -6.11
C THR A 126 0.17 10.10 -7.51
N ASP A 127 -1.09 10.42 -7.72
CA ASP A 127 -1.61 10.79 -9.05
C ASP A 127 -1.12 12.18 -9.49
N PRO A 128 -0.26 12.27 -10.52
CA PRO A 128 0.26 13.56 -11.00
C PRO A 128 -0.81 14.39 -11.72
N SER A 129 -1.88 13.76 -12.21
CA SER A 129 -2.98 14.41 -12.93
C SER A 129 -4.05 15.00 -12.01
N ALA A 130 -4.04 14.60 -10.73
CA ALA A 130 -4.98 15.13 -9.74
C ALA A 130 -4.87 16.65 -9.60
N ARG A 131 -5.98 17.33 -9.26
CA ARG A 131 -6.01 18.81 -9.13
C ARG A 131 -4.89 19.30 -8.20
N LEU A 132 -4.27 20.44 -8.54
CA LEU A 132 -3.12 20.99 -7.80
C LEU A 132 -3.38 21.08 -6.29
N PHE A 133 -4.60 21.47 -5.87
CA PHE A 133 -4.99 21.53 -4.46
C PHE A 133 -4.75 20.20 -3.70
N TRP A 134 -5.00 19.06 -4.35
CA TRP A 134 -4.83 17.72 -3.78
C TRP A 134 -3.41 17.18 -3.93
N ARG A 135 -2.74 17.44 -5.06
CA ARG A 135 -1.40 16.89 -5.32
C ARG A 135 -0.22 17.74 -4.80
N LYS A 136 -0.43 19.02 -4.44
CA LYS A 136 0.63 19.94 -3.98
C LYS A 136 1.41 19.48 -2.73
N LYS A 137 0.98 18.39 -2.07
CA LYS A 137 1.64 17.77 -0.92
C LYS A 137 1.84 16.26 -1.11
N ALA A 138 1.83 15.75 -2.34
CA ALA A 138 1.93 14.33 -2.65
C ALA A 138 3.17 13.65 -2.01
N TYR A 139 4.31 14.33 -1.92
CA TYR A 139 5.55 13.88 -1.25
C TYR A 139 5.38 13.58 0.25
N LEU A 140 4.30 14.06 0.88
CA LEU A 140 3.99 13.78 2.29
C LEU A 140 3.29 12.43 2.50
N LEU A 141 2.80 11.77 1.44
CA LEU A 141 2.25 10.42 1.55
C LEU A 141 3.29 9.46 2.14
N ALA A 142 4.57 9.62 1.82
CA ALA A 142 5.68 8.85 2.38
C ALA A 142 5.69 8.82 3.92
N LEU A 143 5.31 9.93 4.57
CA LEU A 143 5.23 9.99 6.04
C LEU A 143 4.08 9.12 6.57
N SER A 144 2.94 9.13 5.87
CA SER A 144 1.80 8.27 6.23
C SER A 144 2.13 6.79 6.02
N VAL A 145 2.92 6.47 4.99
CA VAL A 145 3.41 5.10 4.74
C VAL A 145 4.33 4.65 5.86
N ARG A 146 5.35 5.45 6.21
CA ARG A 146 6.26 5.12 7.31
C ARG A 146 5.55 4.95 8.64
N ALA A 147 4.60 5.83 8.95
CA ALA A 147 3.77 5.72 10.15
C ALA A 147 2.93 4.43 10.14
N ARG A 148 2.37 4.04 8.98
CA ARG A 148 1.59 2.79 8.84
C ARG A 148 2.43 1.53 9.05
N TYR A 149 3.65 1.50 8.52
CA TYR A 149 4.54 0.34 8.61
C TYR A 149 5.51 0.40 9.79
N GLY A 150 5.41 1.43 10.64
CA GLY A 150 6.32 1.68 11.75
C GLY A 150 7.64 2.32 11.31
N GLU A 151 8.09 3.32 12.07
CA GLU A 151 9.29 4.13 11.77
C GLU A 151 10.61 3.36 11.89
N ALA A 152 10.66 2.28 12.68
CA ALA A 152 11.86 1.47 12.84
C ALA A 152 12.13 0.59 11.60
N GLY A 153 13.41 0.37 11.28
CA GLY A 153 13.85 -0.56 10.24
C GLY A 153 13.85 -0.01 8.79
N TRP A 154 13.53 1.27 8.59
CA TRP A 154 13.73 1.93 7.31
C TRP A 154 15.20 2.33 7.14
N ILE A 155 15.75 2.03 5.96
CA ILE A 155 17.07 2.48 5.52
C ILE A 155 16.83 3.52 4.43
N CYS A 156 17.07 4.79 4.74
CA CYS A 156 16.83 5.90 3.83
C CYS A 156 18.15 6.54 3.40
N ARG A 157 18.23 6.90 2.12
CA ARG A 157 19.32 7.68 1.54
C ARG A 157 18.76 8.82 0.71
N GLU A 158 19.47 9.95 0.76
CA GLU A 158 19.25 11.02 -0.20
C GLU A 158 19.79 10.57 -1.56
N VAL A 159 19.02 10.86 -2.61
CA VAL A 159 19.42 10.62 -3.99
C VAL A 159 20.01 11.92 -4.50
N GLU A 160 21.16 11.83 -5.16
CA GLU A 160 21.85 12.99 -5.71
C GLU A 160 20.92 13.79 -6.64
N SER A 161 20.89 15.10 -6.43
CA SER A 161 20.18 16.02 -7.33
C SER A 161 20.98 16.21 -8.61
N HIS A 162 20.30 16.25 -9.75
CA HIS A 162 20.92 16.55 -11.02
C HIS A 162 20.96 18.06 -11.31
N ASP A 163 21.89 18.46 -12.17
CA ASP A 163 21.92 19.81 -12.72
C ASP A 163 20.55 20.20 -13.30
N GLY A 164 20.07 21.39 -12.91
CA GLY A 164 18.76 21.90 -13.33
C GLY A 164 17.59 21.53 -12.42
N GLU A 165 17.80 20.74 -11.36
CA GLU A 165 16.80 20.51 -10.32
C GLU A 165 16.90 21.61 -9.24
N ASN A 166 15.81 22.37 -9.07
CA ASN A 166 15.74 23.52 -8.17
C ASN A 166 14.80 23.24 -6.98
N PRO A 167 15.06 23.83 -5.80
CA PRO A 167 14.18 23.71 -4.67
C PRO A 167 12.82 24.39 -4.90
N VAL A 168 11.77 23.80 -4.35
CA VAL A 168 10.41 24.35 -4.32
C VAL A 168 10.13 24.86 -2.91
N GLY A 169 9.96 26.18 -2.76
CA GLY A 169 9.75 26.79 -1.43
C GLY A 169 10.93 26.55 -0.46
N GLY A 170 12.15 26.46 -0.99
CA GLY A 170 13.36 26.17 -0.21
C GLY A 170 13.61 24.69 0.09
N LEU A 171 12.75 23.78 -0.39
CA LEU A 171 12.91 22.34 -0.22
C LEU A 171 13.24 21.67 -1.56
N LEU A 172 14.32 20.89 -1.57
CA LEU A 172 14.61 19.90 -2.59
C LEU A 172 14.59 18.54 -1.88
N ILE A 173 13.74 17.63 -2.32
CA ILE A 173 13.64 16.28 -1.75
C ILE A 173 13.84 15.29 -2.88
N LYS A 174 14.80 14.39 -2.71
CA LYS A 174 14.93 13.15 -3.48
C LYS A 174 15.39 12.09 -2.49
N GLU A 175 14.48 11.25 -2.06
CA GLU A 175 14.75 10.28 -0.99
C GLU A 175 14.31 8.89 -1.46
N HIS A 176 15.18 7.92 -1.22
CA HIS A 176 14.91 6.51 -1.45
C HIS A 176 15.05 5.78 -0.12
N CYS A 177 13.98 5.12 0.30
CA CYS A 177 13.90 4.36 1.54
C CYS A 177 13.50 2.93 1.26
N GLU A 178 14.17 1.98 1.90
CA GLU A 178 13.82 0.57 1.85
C GLU A 178 13.54 0.05 3.26
N LYS A 179 12.60 -0.88 3.37
CA LYS A 179 12.36 -1.64 4.59
C LYS A 179 12.12 -3.10 4.27
N LEU A 180 12.91 -3.96 4.89
CA LEU A 180 12.79 -5.41 4.79
C LEU A 180 12.10 -5.97 6.03
N SER A 181 11.30 -7.00 5.80
CA SER A 181 10.64 -7.82 6.82
C SER A 181 10.61 -9.26 6.35
N GLU A 182 10.21 -10.18 7.21
CA GLU A 182 10.10 -11.60 6.86
C GLU A 182 9.20 -11.85 5.64
N ARG A 183 8.15 -11.04 5.47
CA ARG A 183 7.14 -11.25 4.41
C ARG A 183 7.23 -10.26 3.25
N ARG A 184 7.78 -9.08 3.49
CA ARG A 184 7.68 -7.93 2.58
C ARG A 184 8.99 -7.20 2.43
N HIS A 185 9.24 -6.75 1.21
CA HIS A 185 10.15 -5.67 0.88
C HIS A 185 9.32 -4.44 0.51
N LEU A 186 9.54 -3.35 1.22
CA LEU A 186 8.92 -2.06 0.97
C LEU A 186 9.95 -1.13 0.36
N ILE A 187 9.66 -0.59 -0.82
CA ILE A 187 10.48 0.42 -1.49
C ILE A 187 9.65 1.69 -1.56
N LEU A 188 10.16 2.77 -0.97
CA LEU A 188 9.47 4.04 -0.83
C LEU A 188 10.37 5.17 -1.35
N GLU A 189 9.89 5.86 -2.37
CA GLU A 189 10.56 7.02 -2.94
C GLU A 189 9.69 8.25 -2.77
N ARG A 190 10.32 9.41 -2.57
CA ARG A 190 9.63 10.70 -2.64
C ARG A 190 10.50 11.76 -3.29
N ASP A 191 9.82 12.62 -4.05
CA ASP A 191 10.43 13.69 -4.82
C ASP A 191 9.71 15.02 -4.57
N LEU A 192 10.48 16.09 -4.42
CA LEU A 192 10.02 17.48 -4.47
C LEU A 192 11.12 18.34 -5.08
N TYR A 193 10.95 18.74 -6.34
CA TYR A 193 11.86 19.65 -7.03
C TYR A 193 11.19 20.26 -8.25
N ARG A 194 11.79 21.32 -8.81
CA ARG A 194 11.35 21.93 -10.07
C ARG A 194 12.47 21.88 -11.10
N ARG A 195 12.16 21.52 -12.34
CA ARG A 195 13.14 21.58 -13.44
C ARG A 195 13.36 23.02 -13.88
N ALA A 196 14.58 23.37 -14.28
CA ALA A 196 15.02 24.75 -14.54
C ALA A 196 14.17 25.51 -15.57
N ASP A 197 13.50 24.79 -16.47
CA ASP A 197 12.69 25.29 -17.59
C ASP A 197 11.17 25.24 -17.34
N GLN A 198 10.72 24.78 -16.17
CA GLN A 198 9.31 24.67 -15.85
C GLN A 198 8.74 25.93 -15.15
N PRO A 199 7.48 26.31 -15.45
CA PRO A 199 6.75 27.32 -14.69
C PRO A 199 6.75 27.02 -13.18
N VAL A 200 6.65 28.05 -12.33
CA VAL A 200 6.62 27.86 -10.86
C VAL A 200 5.47 26.95 -10.39
N SER A 201 4.37 26.92 -11.15
CA SER A 201 3.21 26.05 -10.89
C SER A 201 3.42 24.58 -11.31
N ASP A 202 4.47 24.30 -12.07
CA ASP A 202 4.82 22.98 -12.59
C ASP A 202 6.10 22.49 -11.90
N PHE A 203 5.94 21.50 -11.03
CA PHE A 203 7.02 20.96 -10.23
C PHE A 203 6.75 19.49 -9.94
N VAL A 204 7.82 18.72 -9.78
CA VAL A 204 7.76 17.32 -9.36
C VAL A 204 7.43 17.29 -7.88
N ASN A 205 6.40 16.50 -7.56
CA ASN A 205 5.92 16.29 -6.21
C ASN A 205 5.24 14.93 -6.16
N ALA A 206 5.95 13.92 -5.68
CA ALA A 206 5.48 12.54 -5.78
C ALA A 206 5.90 11.71 -4.58
N THR A 207 5.10 10.67 -4.31
CA THR A 207 5.49 9.50 -3.53
C THR A 207 5.23 8.27 -4.38
N HIS A 208 6.22 7.38 -4.45
CA HIS A 208 6.13 6.06 -5.09
C HIS A 208 6.36 4.99 -4.03
N LEU A 209 5.43 4.06 -3.89
CA LEU A 209 5.55 2.93 -2.97
C LEU A 209 5.35 1.62 -3.72
N ILE A 210 6.27 0.70 -3.53
CA ILE A 210 6.15 -0.71 -3.93
C ILE A 210 6.14 -1.55 -2.66
N ILE A 211 5.14 -2.41 -2.54
CA ILE A 211 5.06 -3.46 -1.52
C ILE A 211 5.18 -4.77 -2.27
N GLU A 212 6.26 -5.50 -2.08
CA GLU A 212 6.49 -6.78 -2.77
C GLU A 212 6.88 -7.87 -1.80
N GLN A 213 6.64 -9.11 -2.19
CA GLN A 213 6.92 -10.25 -1.34
C GLN A 213 8.44 -10.44 -1.26
N THR A 214 8.97 -10.59 -0.04
CA THR A 214 10.35 -11.02 0.11
C THR A 214 10.49 -12.39 -0.55
N THR A 215 11.29 -12.49 -1.60
CA THR A 215 11.62 -13.79 -2.19
C THR A 215 12.74 -14.38 -1.34
N ASP A 216 12.55 -15.58 -0.78
CA ASP A 216 13.64 -16.31 -0.12
C ASP A 216 14.82 -16.39 -1.12
N ARG A 217 15.94 -15.75 -0.76
CA ARG A 217 17.20 -15.85 -1.49
C ARG A 217 17.95 -17.10 -1.08
#